data_AF-A0A0N7KQA0-F1
#
_entry.id   AF-A0A0N7KQA0-F1
#
_cell.length_a   1.000
_cell.length_b   1.000
_cell.length_c   1.000
_cell.angle_alpha   90.00
_cell.angle_beta   90.00
_cell.angle_gamma   90.00
#
_symmetry.space_group_name_H-M   'P 1'
#
loop_
_entity.id
_entity.type
_entity.pdbx_description
1 polymer ?
#
loop_
_entity_poly.entity_id
_entity_poly.type
_entity_poly.pdbx_seq_one_letter_code
_entity_poly.pdbx_strand_id
1 'polypeptide(L)'
;FGMLLVTMMFAVLGFLSPSNRGGLMTAMLLIWVLMGLFAGYASSRLYKMFKGSEWKSITLKTAFLFPGIAFGIFFVLNALIWGEKSSGAVPFSTMFALVLLWFGISVPLVFVGSYLGFKKPAIEAPVKTNKIPRQVPEQAWYMNPAFTILIGGILPFGAVFIELFFILTSIWLHQFYYIFGFLFLVFIILIITCAEIAIVLCYFQLCSEDYMWWWRSYLTSGSSAIYLFLYAGFYFFTKLQITKLVSGILFFGYMLLASFSFFVLTGTIGFCACLWFTRLIYSSVKID
;
A
#
# COMPACT_ATOMS: atom_id res chain seq x y z
N PHE A 1 -5.27 2.64 -0.24
CA PHE A 1 -6.38 1.99 -0.97
C PHE A 1 -7.50 2.97 -1.31
N GLY A 2 -8.28 3.49 -0.34
CA GLY A 2 -9.45 4.34 -0.61
C GLY A 2 -9.19 5.57 -1.49
N MET A 3 -8.09 6.30 -1.23
CA MET A 3 -7.68 7.43 -2.08
C MET A 3 -7.49 7.04 -3.55
N LEU A 4 -6.73 5.96 -3.83
CA LEU A 4 -6.46 5.51 -5.20
C LEU A 4 -7.75 5.10 -5.92
N LEU A 5 -8.63 4.36 -5.23
CA LEU A 5 -9.91 3.94 -5.79
C LEU A 5 -10.75 5.15 -6.19
N VAL A 6 -10.92 6.12 -5.28
CA VAL A 6 -11.72 7.31 -5.54
C VAL A 6 -11.10 8.14 -6.67
N THR A 7 -9.79 8.37 -6.65
CA THR A 7 -9.09 9.11 -7.70
C THR A 7 -9.23 8.43 -9.07
N MET A 8 -9.09 7.10 -9.13
CA MET A 8 -9.26 6.37 -10.39
C MET A 8 -10.71 6.43 -10.90
N MET A 9 -11.71 6.35 -10.02
CA MET A 9 -13.11 6.53 -10.42
C MET A 9 -13.36 7.90 -11.03
N PHE A 10 -12.87 8.97 -10.41
CA PHE A 10 -12.96 10.33 -10.97
C PHE A 10 -12.20 10.47 -12.30
N ALA A 11 -11.07 9.77 -12.45
CA ALA A 11 -10.29 9.75 -13.69
C ALA A 11 -11.04 9.05 -14.83
N VAL A 12 -11.70 7.92 -14.57
CA VAL A 12 -12.50 7.20 -15.57
C VAL A 12 -13.75 7.98 -15.98
N LEU A 13 -14.39 8.67 -15.04
CA LEU A 13 -15.57 9.50 -15.31
C LEU A 13 -15.25 10.79 -16.09
N GLY A 14 -13.98 11.04 -16.43
CA GLY A 14 -13.56 12.20 -17.24
C GLY A 14 -13.49 13.52 -16.46
N PHE A 15 -13.73 13.50 -15.14
CA PHE A 15 -13.59 14.69 -14.29
C PHE A 15 -12.14 15.14 -14.07
N LEU A 16 -11.18 14.25 -14.37
CA LEU A 16 -9.75 14.51 -14.27
C LEU A 16 -9.11 14.40 -15.66
N SER A 17 -9.13 15.49 -16.43
CA SER A 17 -8.39 15.56 -17.69
C SER A 17 -6.89 15.80 -17.44
N PRO A 18 -5.99 15.26 -18.29
CA PRO A 18 -4.56 15.56 -18.25
C PRO A 18 -4.23 17.06 -18.35
N SER A 19 -5.18 17.89 -18.81
CA SER A 19 -5.04 19.33 -18.95
C SER A 19 -5.15 20.11 -17.63
N ASN A 20 -5.72 19.53 -16.56
CA ASN A 20 -5.81 20.16 -15.24
C ASN A 20 -5.00 19.40 -14.18
N ARG A 21 -3.69 19.21 -14.43
CA ARG A 21 -2.79 18.48 -13.51
C ARG A 21 -2.78 19.06 -12.08
N GLY A 22 -2.93 20.37 -11.95
CA GLY A 22 -3.00 21.06 -10.66
C GLY A 22 -4.22 20.62 -9.84
N GLY A 23 -5.41 20.68 -10.42
CA GLY A 23 -6.66 20.27 -9.75
C GLY A 23 -6.68 18.79 -9.34
N LEU A 24 -6.07 17.92 -10.14
CA LEU A 24 -5.91 16.50 -9.82
C LEU A 24 -5.08 16.29 -8.55
N MET A 25 -3.94 16.99 -8.43
CA MET A 25 -3.08 16.89 -7.25
C MET A 25 -3.79 17.39 -5.98
N THR A 26 -4.50 18.52 -6.05
CA THR A 26 -5.26 19.03 -4.89
C THR A 26 -6.39 18.10 -4.50
N ALA A 27 -7.12 17.53 -5.46
CA ALA A 27 -8.18 16.57 -5.19
C ALA A 27 -7.62 15.30 -4.50
N MET A 28 -6.49 14.76 -4.98
CA MET A 28 -5.82 13.62 -4.35
C MET A 28 -5.43 13.91 -2.90
N LEU A 29 -4.86 15.09 -2.63
CA LEU A 29 -4.48 15.50 -1.27
C LEU A 29 -5.69 15.61 -0.34
N LEU A 30 -6.78 16.24 -0.80
CA LEU A 30 -8.00 16.37 0.00
C LEU A 30 -8.64 15.00 0.29
N ILE A 31 -8.75 14.14 -0.72
CA ILE A 31 -9.26 12.77 -0.55
C ILE A 31 -8.36 12.02 0.43
N TRP A 32 -7.04 12.14 0.31
CA TRP A 32 -6.10 11.47 1.22
C TRP A 32 -6.31 11.88 2.68
N VAL A 33 -6.49 13.17 2.95
CA VAL A 33 -6.78 13.68 4.31
C VAL A 33 -8.10 13.12 4.85
N LEU A 34 -9.15 13.15 4.04
CA LEU A 34 -10.48 12.64 4.44
C LEU A 34 -10.46 11.13 4.70
N MET A 35 -9.64 10.38 3.96
CA MET A 35 -9.42 8.96 4.19
C MET A 35 -8.76 8.66 5.54
N GLY A 36 -8.20 9.66 6.24
CA GLY A 36 -7.70 9.55 7.60
C GLY A 36 -8.75 9.00 8.58
N LEU A 37 -10.00 9.44 8.46
CA LEU A 37 -11.12 8.94 9.28
C LEU A 37 -11.30 7.43 9.12
N PHE A 38 -11.38 6.95 7.88
CA PHE A 38 -11.54 5.53 7.57
C PHE A 38 -10.32 4.71 7.94
N ALA A 39 -9.11 5.27 7.80
CA ALA A 39 -7.87 4.64 8.20
C ALA A 39 -7.81 4.41 9.73
N GLY A 40 -8.16 5.43 10.52
CA GLY A 40 -8.28 5.32 11.98
C GLY A 40 -9.33 4.28 12.39
N TYR A 41 -10.50 4.30 11.74
CA TYR A 41 -11.57 3.34 12.02
C TYR A 41 -11.14 1.90 11.71
N ALA A 42 -10.59 1.63 10.53
CA ALA A 42 -10.20 0.29 10.12
C ALA A 42 -9.05 -0.26 10.98
N SER A 43 -8.02 0.55 11.25
CA SER A 43 -6.86 0.14 12.07
C SER A 43 -7.25 -0.19 13.51
N SER A 44 -8.06 0.64 14.16
CA SER A 44 -8.53 0.39 15.53
C SER A 44 -9.42 -0.84 15.65
N ARG A 45 -10.31 -1.07 14.67
CA ARG A 45 -11.16 -2.28 14.58
C ARG A 45 -10.30 -3.54 14.45
N LEU A 46 -9.31 -3.51 13.57
CA LEU A 46 -8.40 -4.63 13.36
C LEU A 46 -7.52 -4.88 14.60
N TYR A 47 -6.99 -3.84 15.23
CA TYR A 47 -6.19 -3.96 16.45
C TYR A 47 -7.00 -4.54 17.62
N LYS A 48 -8.26 -4.12 17.75
CA LYS A 48 -9.18 -4.66 18.76
C LYS A 48 -9.53 -6.14 18.49
N MET A 49 -9.61 -6.56 17.22
CA MET A 49 -9.77 -7.98 16.86
C MET A 49 -8.60 -8.83 17.38
N PHE A 50 -7.38 -8.29 17.38
CA PHE A 50 -6.20 -8.93 17.96
C PHE A 50 -6.06 -8.76 19.48
N LYS A 51 -7.15 -8.40 20.19
CA LYS A 51 -7.18 -8.16 21.64
C LYS A 51 -6.28 -7.02 22.12
N GLY A 52 -5.92 -6.09 21.23
CA GLY A 52 -5.17 -4.89 21.59
C GLY A 52 -6.03 -3.91 22.39
N SER A 53 -5.50 -3.42 23.53
CA SER A 53 -6.17 -2.45 24.42
C SER A 53 -5.72 -1.01 24.18
N GLU A 54 -4.49 -0.81 23.71
CA GLU A 54 -3.85 0.50 23.56
C GLU A 54 -4.25 1.24 22.27
N TRP A 55 -5.51 1.64 22.16
CA TRP A 55 -6.04 2.28 20.95
C TRP A 55 -5.31 3.57 20.56
N LYS A 56 -4.78 4.35 21.53
CA LYS A 56 -4.00 5.57 21.26
C LYS A 56 -2.68 5.27 20.54
N SER A 57 -1.99 4.19 20.95
CA SER A 57 -0.71 3.77 20.36
C SER A 57 -0.87 3.38 18.89
N ILE A 58 -1.89 2.56 18.58
CA ILE A 58 -2.18 2.20 17.17
C ILE A 58 -2.62 3.42 16.35
N THR A 59 -3.38 4.34 16.94
CA THR A 59 -3.82 5.58 16.26
C THR A 59 -2.61 6.42 15.84
N LEU A 60 -1.64 6.61 16.74
CA LEU A 60 -0.40 7.33 16.43
C LEU A 60 0.38 6.62 15.32
N LYS A 61 0.52 5.29 15.40
CA LYS A 61 1.19 4.52 14.34
C LYS A 61 0.49 4.70 12.98
N THR A 62 -0.85 4.65 12.93
CA THR A 62 -1.61 4.88 11.70
C THR A 62 -1.44 6.31 11.17
N ALA A 63 -1.43 7.30 12.06
CA ALA A 63 -1.32 8.71 11.69
C ALA A 63 0.10 9.11 11.23
N PHE A 64 1.14 8.41 11.69
CA PHE A 64 2.54 8.82 11.47
C PHE A 64 3.38 7.87 10.61
N LEU A 65 3.12 6.56 10.60
CA LEU A 65 4.04 5.60 9.96
C LEU A 65 4.17 5.83 8.45
N PHE A 66 3.06 5.77 7.72
CA PHE A 66 3.08 5.97 6.27
C PHE A 66 3.41 7.42 5.88
N PRO A 67 2.67 8.45 6.35
CA PRO A 67 2.96 9.83 5.96
C PRO A 67 4.30 10.34 6.48
N GLY A 68 4.78 9.88 7.63
CA GLY A 68 6.08 10.29 8.16
C GLY A 68 7.25 9.75 7.34
N ILE A 69 7.20 8.48 6.93
CA ILE A 69 8.20 7.91 6.00
C ILE A 69 8.14 8.64 4.65
N ALA A 70 6.94 8.83 4.11
CA ALA A 70 6.75 9.50 2.83
C ALA A 70 7.26 10.96 2.85
N PHE A 71 6.92 11.69 3.91
CA PHE A 71 7.38 13.06 4.12
C PHE A 71 8.89 13.12 4.34
N GLY A 72 9.48 12.20 5.09
CA GLY A 72 10.93 12.13 5.31
C GLY A 72 11.71 11.92 4.00
N ILE A 73 11.29 10.96 3.17
CA ILE A 73 11.88 10.73 1.84
C ILE A 73 11.71 12.00 1.00
N PHE A 74 10.48 12.51 0.88
CA PHE A 74 10.19 13.70 0.09
C PHE A 74 11.00 14.93 0.54
N PHE A 75 11.15 15.14 1.85
CA PHE A 75 11.93 16.22 2.43
C PHE A 75 13.40 16.15 2.02
N VAL A 76 14.02 14.95 2.14
CA VAL A 76 15.41 14.73 1.74
C VAL A 76 15.59 14.99 0.24
N LEU A 77 14.68 14.47 -0.59
CA LEU A 77 14.72 14.72 -2.04
C LEU A 77 14.58 16.21 -2.35
N ASN A 78 13.64 16.90 -1.72
CA ASN A 78 13.43 18.33 -1.95
C ASN A 78 14.63 19.19 -1.50
N ALA A 79 15.29 18.80 -0.39
CA ALA A 79 16.50 19.48 0.07
C ALA A 79 17.65 19.37 -0.95
N LEU A 80 17.79 18.23 -1.63
CA LEU A 80 18.77 18.09 -2.71
C LEU A 80 18.45 18.99 -3.91
N ILE A 81 17.16 19.15 -4.25
CA ILE A 81 16.74 20.04 -5.35
C ILE A 81 17.02 21.51 -5.00
N TRP A 82 16.81 21.91 -3.74
CA TRP A 82 17.21 23.24 -3.27
C TRP A 82 18.71 23.48 -3.37
N GLY A 83 19.53 22.47 -3.05
CA GLY A 83 21.00 22.55 -3.18
C GLY A 83 21.45 22.84 -4.62
N GLU A 84 20.75 22.26 -5.60
CA GLU A 84 20.99 22.47 -7.03
C GLU A 84 20.38 23.78 -7.58
N LYS A 85 19.71 24.58 -6.73
CA LYS A 85 18.97 25.80 -7.11
C LYS A 85 18.00 25.58 -8.28
N SER A 86 17.43 24.38 -8.37
CA SER A 86 16.51 24.01 -9.44
C SER A 86 15.11 24.60 -9.20
N SER A 87 14.47 25.07 -10.26
CA SER A 87 13.09 25.60 -10.24
C SER A 87 12.04 24.53 -9.95
N GLY A 88 12.41 23.24 -9.99
CA GLY A 88 11.54 22.12 -9.62
C GLY A 88 11.40 21.92 -8.11
N ALA A 89 12.09 22.71 -7.28
CA ALA A 89 12.01 22.56 -5.83
C ALA A 89 10.65 23.06 -5.32
N VAL A 90 10.03 22.26 -4.43
CA VAL A 90 8.80 22.67 -3.77
C VAL A 90 9.11 23.81 -2.81
N PRO A 91 8.41 24.96 -2.90
CA PRO A 91 8.64 26.09 -2.01
C PRO A 91 8.38 25.73 -0.54
N PHE A 92 9.11 26.38 0.36
CA PHE A 92 8.95 26.19 1.80
C PHE A 92 7.50 26.42 2.27
N SER A 93 6.80 27.40 1.68
CA SER A 93 5.38 27.68 1.97
C SER A 93 4.48 26.48 1.70
N THR A 94 4.68 25.78 0.58
CA THR A 94 3.92 24.57 0.24
C THR A 94 4.25 23.43 1.20
N MET A 95 5.51 23.26 1.59
CA MET A 95 5.88 22.25 2.60
C MET A 95 5.22 22.52 3.95
N PHE A 96 5.23 23.78 4.39
CA PHE A 96 4.56 24.18 5.62
C PHE A 96 3.05 23.94 5.56
N ALA A 97 2.41 24.26 4.42
CA ALA A 97 0.99 23.97 4.20
C ALA A 97 0.67 22.46 4.27
N LEU A 98 1.52 21.60 3.70
CA LEU A 98 1.36 20.15 3.79
C LEU A 98 1.47 19.64 5.24
N VAL A 99 2.40 20.18 6.03
CA VAL A 99 2.53 19.86 7.46
C VAL A 99 1.29 20.31 8.22
N LEU A 100 0.78 21.52 8.00
CA LEU A 100 -0.45 21.99 8.64
C LEU A 100 -1.67 21.13 8.26
N LEU A 101 -1.77 20.72 7.00
CA LEU A 101 -2.84 19.83 6.54
C LEU A 101 -2.72 18.42 7.14
N TRP A 102 -1.51 17.90 7.31
CA TRP A 102 -1.26 16.62 7.96
C TRP A 102 -1.58 16.67 9.46
N PHE A 103 -0.96 17.56 10.23
CA PHE A 103 -1.12 17.63 11.69
C PHE A 103 -2.44 18.29 12.11
N GLY A 104 -2.92 19.28 11.36
CA GLY A 104 -4.13 20.04 11.71
C GLY A 104 -5.43 19.39 11.29
N ILE A 105 -5.42 18.53 10.25
CA ILE A 105 -6.65 17.90 9.73
C ILE A 105 -6.54 16.37 9.75
N SER A 106 -5.53 15.80 9.07
CA SER A 106 -5.42 14.35 8.91
C SER A 106 -5.25 13.62 10.25
N VAL A 107 -4.34 14.07 11.11
CA VAL A 107 -4.10 13.47 12.44
C VAL A 107 -5.38 13.49 13.29
N PRO A 108 -6.07 14.62 13.51
CA PRO A 108 -7.36 14.64 14.21
C PRO A 108 -8.41 13.70 13.62
N LEU A 109 -8.54 13.65 12.28
CA LEU A 109 -9.47 12.74 11.62
C LEU A 109 -9.16 11.27 11.92
N VAL A 110 -7.88 10.87 11.91
CA VAL A 110 -7.45 9.52 12.30
C VAL A 110 -7.83 9.22 13.74
N PHE A 111 -7.68 10.18 14.66
CA PHE A 111 -8.11 10.03 16.06
C PHE A 111 -9.62 9.85 16.19
N VAL A 112 -10.42 10.68 15.50
CA VAL A 112 -11.89 10.55 15.48
C VAL A 112 -12.29 9.18 14.94
N GLY A 113 -11.70 8.75 13.83
CA GLY A 113 -11.98 7.45 13.22
C GLY A 113 -11.65 6.29 14.14
N SER A 114 -10.48 6.34 14.77
CA SER A 114 -10.02 5.33 15.71
C SER A 114 -10.88 5.23 16.96
N TYR A 115 -11.31 6.38 17.50
CA TYR A 115 -12.24 6.42 18.62
C TYR A 115 -13.59 5.76 18.28
N LEU A 116 -14.15 6.05 17.10
CA LEU A 116 -15.39 5.42 16.62
C LEU A 116 -15.21 3.92 16.40
N GLY A 117 -14.07 3.49 15.84
CA GLY A 117 -13.77 2.08 15.61
C GLY A 117 -13.59 1.29 16.89
N PHE A 118 -12.92 1.86 17.89
CA PHE A 118 -12.65 1.20 19.17
C PHE A 118 -13.90 1.09 20.06
N LYS A 119 -14.88 1.99 19.91
CA LYS A 119 -16.18 1.90 20.60
C LYS A 119 -17.00 0.68 20.18
N LYS A 120 -16.87 0.23 18.92
CA LYS A 120 -17.63 -0.92 18.42
C LYS A 120 -17.15 -2.23 19.07
N PRO A 121 -18.03 -3.25 19.23
CA PRO A 121 -17.65 -4.53 19.83
C PRO A 121 -16.54 -5.21 19.02
N ALA A 122 -15.66 -5.95 19.68
CA ALA A 122 -14.56 -6.64 19.01
C ALA A 122 -15.11 -7.61 17.96
N ILE A 123 -14.40 -7.77 16.84
CA ILE A 123 -14.76 -8.77 15.84
C ILE A 123 -14.39 -10.14 16.42
N GLU A 124 -15.39 -10.98 16.69
CA GLU A 124 -15.16 -12.31 17.26
C GLU A 124 -14.59 -13.27 16.22
N ALA A 125 -13.79 -14.24 16.68
CA ALA A 125 -13.31 -15.32 15.84
C ALA A 125 -14.48 -16.27 15.52
N PRO A 126 -14.53 -16.85 14.30
CA PRO A 126 -15.61 -17.76 13.90
C PRO A 126 -15.65 -19.04 14.73
N VAL A 127 -14.51 -19.41 15.34
CA VAL A 127 -14.34 -20.63 16.14
C VAL A 127 -13.58 -20.32 17.42
N LYS A 128 -13.81 -21.13 18.47
CA LYS A 128 -13.03 -21.08 19.70
C LYS A 128 -11.61 -21.56 19.41
N THR A 129 -10.61 -20.76 19.75
CA THR A 129 -9.21 -21.12 19.62
C THR A 129 -8.64 -21.63 20.93
N ASN A 130 -7.71 -22.59 20.86
CA ASN A 130 -6.97 -23.05 22.03
C ASN A 130 -6.09 -21.92 22.59
N LYS A 131 -5.94 -21.88 23.92
CA LYS A 131 -5.11 -20.88 24.60
C LYS A 131 -3.61 -21.13 24.41
N ILE A 132 -3.23 -22.40 24.22
CA ILE A 132 -1.84 -22.80 24.02
C ILE A 132 -1.60 -22.93 22.51
N PRO A 133 -0.62 -22.20 21.93
CA PRO A 133 -0.26 -22.35 20.54
C PRO A 133 0.29 -23.75 20.31
N ARG A 134 -0.23 -24.45 19.30
CA ARG A 134 0.33 -25.72 18.84
C ARG A 134 1.70 -25.47 18.20
N GLN A 135 2.62 -26.41 18.32
CA GLN A 135 3.90 -26.37 17.62
C GLN A 135 3.67 -26.57 16.11
N VAL A 136 4.26 -25.71 15.29
CA VAL A 136 4.19 -25.80 13.82
C VAL A 136 5.14 -26.93 13.36
N PRO A 137 4.66 -27.90 12.56
CA PRO A 137 5.51 -28.97 12.05
C PRO A 137 6.57 -28.43 11.08
N GLU A 138 7.65 -29.20 10.88
CA GLU A 138 8.67 -28.85 9.90
C GLU A 138 8.07 -28.75 8.49
N GLN A 139 8.28 -27.60 7.86
CA GLN A 139 7.72 -27.29 6.55
C GLN A 139 8.68 -27.76 5.45
N ALA A 140 8.13 -28.24 4.34
CA ALA A 140 8.92 -28.56 3.16
C ALA A 140 9.68 -27.33 2.63
N TRP A 141 10.78 -27.53 1.92
CA TRP A 141 11.66 -26.45 1.45
C TRP A 141 10.93 -25.39 0.61
N TYR A 142 9.96 -25.78 -0.22
CA TYR A 142 9.17 -24.88 -1.07
C TYR A 142 8.10 -24.10 -0.29
N MET A 143 7.81 -24.51 0.95
CA MET A 143 6.97 -23.78 1.90
C MET A 143 7.78 -22.88 2.84
N ASN A 144 9.09 -22.70 2.58
CA ASN A 144 9.87 -21.72 3.31
C ASN A 144 9.26 -20.31 3.13
N PRO A 145 9.03 -19.55 4.22
CA PRO A 145 8.42 -18.23 4.15
C PRO A 145 9.09 -17.29 3.14
N ALA A 146 10.43 -17.24 3.09
CA ALA A 146 11.14 -16.34 2.19
C ALA A 146 10.89 -16.69 0.72
N PHE A 147 10.94 -17.99 0.40
CA PHE A 147 10.70 -18.48 -0.96
C PHE A 147 9.26 -18.22 -1.42
N THR A 148 8.28 -18.56 -0.58
CA THR A 148 6.87 -18.32 -0.89
C THR A 148 6.54 -16.83 -1.03
N ILE A 149 7.12 -15.98 -0.17
CA ILE A 149 6.93 -14.53 -0.21
C ILE A 149 7.45 -13.96 -1.53
N LEU A 150 8.65 -14.34 -1.95
CA LEU A 150 9.24 -13.83 -3.20
C LEU A 150 8.43 -14.32 -4.41
N ILE A 151 8.18 -15.62 -4.53
CA ILE A 151 7.43 -16.17 -5.69
C ILE A 151 6.03 -15.58 -5.79
N GLY A 152 5.32 -15.41 -4.67
CA GLY A 152 3.97 -14.85 -4.68
C GLY A 152 3.90 -13.41 -5.21
N GLY A 153 4.99 -12.65 -5.13
CA GLY A 153 5.04 -11.27 -5.63
C GLY A 153 5.18 -11.15 -7.14
N ILE A 154 5.60 -12.21 -7.83
CA ILE A 154 5.88 -12.18 -9.27
C ILE A 154 4.60 -11.95 -10.08
N LEU A 155 3.51 -12.62 -9.73
CA LEU A 155 2.25 -12.55 -10.49
C LEU A 155 1.56 -11.18 -10.36
N PRO A 156 1.38 -10.59 -9.16
CA PRO A 156 0.85 -9.24 -9.04
C PRO A 156 1.72 -8.18 -9.74
N PHE A 157 3.05 -8.36 -9.76
CA PHE A 157 3.94 -7.50 -10.54
C PHE A 157 3.73 -7.67 -12.05
N GLY A 158 3.64 -8.91 -12.53
CA GLY A 158 3.37 -9.21 -13.95
C GLY A 158 2.08 -8.58 -14.45
N ALA A 159 1.03 -8.57 -13.61
CA ALA A 159 -0.26 -7.96 -13.93
C ALA A 159 -0.19 -6.45 -14.21
N VAL A 160 0.75 -5.74 -13.58
CA VAL A 160 0.90 -4.29 -13.73
C VAL A 160 2.11 -3.89 -14.57
N PHE A 161 2.90 -4.85 -15.04
CA PHE A 161 4.21 -4.60 -15.67
C PHE A 161 4.13 -3.68 -16.88
N ILE A 162 3.22 -3.97 -17.81
CA ILE A 162 3.05 -3.16 -19.04
C ILE A 162 2.60 -1.75 -18.68
N GLU A 163 1.70 -1.63 -17.71
CA GLU A 163 1.17 -0.35 -17.28
C GLU A 163 2.22 0.50 -16.57
N LEU A 164 3.05 -0.13 -15.73
CA LEU A 164 4.19 0.51 -15.09
C LEU A 164 5.16 1.10 -16.12
N PHE A 165 5.40 0.41 -17.24
CA PHE A 165 6.22 0.94 -18.33
C PHE A 165 5.65 2.23 -18.93
N PHE A 166 4.33 2.27 -19.18
CA PHE A 166 3.66 3.47 -19.70
C PHE A 166 3.66 4.62 -18.69
N ILE A 167 3.43 4.32 -17.40
CA ILE A 167 3.50 5.31 -16.33
C ILE A 167 4.91 5.91 -16.23
N LEU A 168 5.95 5.07 -16.22
CA LEU A 168 7.33 5.55 -16.15
C LEU A 168 7.70 6.40 -17.35
N THR A 169 7.29 5.98 -18.55
CA THR A 169 7.48 6.74 -19.78
C THR A 169 6.76 8.08 -19.73
N SER A 170 5.53 8.11 -19.19
CA SER A 170 4.78 9.37 -19.07
C SER A 170 5.41 10.34 -18.08
N ILE A 171 5.83 9.85 -16.91
CA ILE A 171 6.40 10.69 -15.84
C ILE A 171 7.78 11.22 -16.24
N TRP A 172 8.66 10.34 -16.75
CA TRP A 172 10.07 10.67 -16.95
C TRP A 172 10.43 11.13 -18.36
N LEU A 173 9.69 10.73 -19.39
CA LEU A 173 9.86 11.19 -20.76
C LEU A 173 8.79 12.21 -21.17
N HIS A 174 8.00 12.70 -20.20
CA HIS A 174 6.95 13.72 -20.36
C HIS A 174 5.90 13.41 -21.45
N GLN A 175 5.72 12.14 -21.80
CA GLN A 175 4.68 11.73 -22.74
C GLN A 175 3.31 11.76 -22.07
N PHE A 176 2.27 12.11 -22.82
CA PHE A 176 0.91 12.16 -22.28
C PHE A 176 0.35 10.75 -22.06
N TYR A 177 -0.08 10.48 -20.83
CA TYR A 177 -0.83 9.27 -20.50
C TYR A 177 -2.33 9.51 -20.73
N TYR A 178 -2.90 8.90 -21.77
CA TYR A 178 -4.30 9.10 -22.16
C TYR A 178 -5.24 7.96 -21.73
N ILE A 179 -4.72 6.84 -21.20
CA ILE A 179 -5.48 5.60 -21.06
C ILE A 179 -5.91 5.34 -19.59
N PHE A 180 -6.55 6.33 -18.95
CA PHE A 180 -7.03 6.18 -17.56
C PHE A 180 -8.04 5.04 -17.37
N GLY A 181 -8.86 4.74 -18.38
CA GLY A 181 -9.78 3.60 -18.37
C GLY A 181 -9.07 2.26 -18.28
N PHE A 182 -7.97 2.10 -19.02
CA PHE A 182 -7.15 0.89 -18.95
C PHE A 182 -6.40 0.78 -17.62
N LEU A 183 -5.88 1.90 -17.10
CA LEU A 183 -5.25 1.94 -15.77
C LEU A 183 -6.20 1.43 -14.68
N PHE A 184 -7.48 1.82 -14.72
CA PHE A 184 -8.48 1.33 -13.78
C PHE A 184 -8.75 -0.17 -13.92
N LEU A 185 -8.80 -0.68 -15.15
CA LEU A 185 -8.95 -2.12 -15.42
C LEU A 185 -7.75 -2.89 -14.85
N VAL A 186 -6.53 -2.43 -15.12
CA VAL A 186 -5.29 -3.02 -14.57
C VAL A 186 -5.29 -2.99 -13.05
N PHE A 187 -5.81 -1.93 -12.43
CA PHE A 187 -5.97 -1.85 -10.98
C PHE A 187 -6.94 -2.91 -10.42
N ILE A 188 -8.03 -3.20 -11.12
CA ILE A 188 -8.95 -4.31 -10.74
C ILE A 188 -8.23 -5.65 -10.85
N ILE A 189 -7.52 -5.90 -11.95
CA ILE A 189 -6.73 -7.13 -12.13
C ILE A 189 -5.69 -7.27 -11.02
N LEU A 190 -5.02 -6.17 -10.64
CA LEU A 190 -4.07 -6.17 -9.52
C LEU A 190 -4.75 -6.59 -8.21
N ILE A 191 -5.94 -6.05 -7.90
CA ILE A 191 -6.67 -6.43 -6.68
C ILE A 191 -6.98 -7.93 -6.67
N ILE A 192 -7.50 -8.45 -7.80
CA ILE A 192 -7.87 -9.86 -7.94
C ILE A 192 -6.64 -10.75 -7.80
N THR A 193 -5.56 -10.46 -8.53
CA THR A 193 -4.32 -11.25 -8.51
C THR A 193 -3.63 -11.22 -7.14
N CYS A 194 -3.60 -10.06 -6.46
CA CYS A 194 -3.11 -9.97 -5.08
C CYS A 194 -3.94 -10.84 -4.12
N ALA A 195 -5.26 -10.79 -4.23
CA ALA A 195 -6.16 -11.56 -3.38
C ALA A 195 -6.02 -13.08 -3.64
N GLU A 196 -6.02 -13.48 -4.92
CA GLU A 196 -5.91 -14.88 -5.35
C GLU A 196 -4.62 -15.52 -4.84
N ILE A 197 -3.46 -14.90 -5.09
CA ILE A 197 -2.18 -15.46 -4.69
C ILE A 197 -2.01 -15.50 -3.17
N ALA A 198 -2.48 -14.47 -2.47
CA ALA A 198 -2.46 -14.48 -1.01
C ALA A 198 -3.33 -15.63 -0.46
N ILE A 199 -4.54 -15.82 -0.99
CA ILE A 199 -5.47 -16.88 -0.56
C ILE A 199 -4.90 -18.27 -0.85
N VAL A 200 -4.40 -18.53 -2.06
CA VAL A 200 -3.87 -19.84 -2.46
C VAL A 200 -2.68 -20.24 -1.59
N LEU A 201 -1.74 -19.32 -1.37
CA LEU A 201 -0.56 -19.59 -0.54
C LEU A 201 -0.92 -19.71 0.94
N CYS A 202 -1.88 -18.92 1.43
CA CYS A 202 -2.42 -19.06 2.78
C CYS A 202 -3.14 -20.41 2.96
N TYR A 203 -3.87 -20.89 1.95
CA TYR A 203 -4.54 -22.18 2.00
C TYR A 203 -3.55 -23.33 2.12
N PHE A 204 -2.51 -23.35 1.26
CA PHE A 204 -1.47 -24.38 1.36
C PHE A 204 -0.73 -24.33 2.71
N GLN A 205 -0.45 -23.13 3.23
CA GLN A 205 0.16 -22.96 4.55
C GLN A 205 -0.72 -23.59 5.65
N LEU A 206 -2.04 -23.37 5.60
CA LEU A 206 -2.98 -23.95 6.57
C LEU A 206 -3.09 -25.48 6.42
N CYS A 207 -3.04 -26.00 5.19
CA CYS A 207 -2.97 -27.45 4.95
C CYS A 207 -1.70 -28.09 5.53
N SER A 208 -0.61 -27.33 5.62
CA SER A 208 0.63 -27.76 6.28
C SER A 208 0.64 -27.48 7.79
N GLU A 209 -0.54 -27.27 8.39
CA GLU A 209 -0.76 -26.99 9.82
C GLU A 209 -0.04 -25.74 10.37
N ASP A 210 0.43 -24.84 9.50
CA ASP A 210 1.00 -23.56 9.90
C ASP A 210 -0.08 -22.48 9.97
N TYR A 211 -0.38 -22.02 11.18
CA TYR A 211 -1.40 -20.98 11.43
C TYR A 211 -0.84 -19.55 11.38
N MET A 212 0.47 -19.36 11.19
CA MET A 212 1.12 -18.03 11.21
C MET A 212 0.99 -17.29 9.87
N TRP A 213 -0.25 -17.12 9.40
CA TRP A 213 -0.51 -16.59 8.05
C TRP A 213 -0.59 -15.05 7.97
N TRP A 214 -0.75 -14.34 9.09
CA TRP A 214 -1.01 -12.88 9.07
C TRP A 214 0.07 -12.08 8.36
N TRP A 215 1.32 -12.18 8.82
CA TRP A 215 2.41 -11.45 8.19
C TRP A 215 2.83 -12.06 6.86
N ARG A 216 2.72 -13.39 6.73
CA ARG A 216 3.06 -14.08 5.47
C ARG A 216 2.15 -13.64 4.33
N SER A 217 0.83 -13.62 4.52
CA SER A 217 -0.13 -13.13 3.51
C SER A 217 0.10 -11.68 3.10
N TYR A 218 0.41 -10.81 4.07
CA TYR A 218 0.77 -9.42 3.81
C TYR A 218 2.07 -9.30 3.01
N LEU A 219 3.12 -10.03 3.39
CA LEU A 219 4.42 -9.96 2.73
C LEU A 219 4.41 -10.60 1.33
N THR A 220 3.67 -11.69 1.14
CA THR A 220 3.57 -12.41 -0.15
C THR A 220 2.99 -11.54 -1.26
N SER A 221 1.94 -10.79 -0.98
CA SER A 221 1.37 -9.85 -1.95
C SER A 221 2.19 -8.55 -2.02
N GLY A 222 2.70 -8.09 -0.87
CA GLY A 222 3.56 -6.91 -0.75
C GLY A 222 4.87 -7.01 -1.53
N SER A 223 5.50 -8.19 -1.59
CA SER A 223 6.80 -8.42 -2.24
C SER A 223 6.83 -8.04 -3.73
N SER A 224 5.67 -7.92 -4.38
CA SER A 224 5.50 -7.32 -5.71
C SER A 224 6.18 -5.95 -5.86
N ALA A 225 6.28 -5.17 -4.77
CA ALA A 225 7.00 -3.89 -4.73
C ALA A 225 8.52 -3.99 -4.93
N ILE A 226 9.12 -5.13 -4.56
CA ILE A 226 10.55 -5.39 -4.78
C ILE A 226 10.80 -5.50 -6.28
N TYR A 227 9.96 -6.26 -6.99
CA TYR A 227 10.03 -6.38 -8.45
C TYR A 227 9.80 -5.04 -9.15
N LEU A 228 8.87 -4.22 -8.63
CA LEU A 228 8.66 -2.85 -9.10
C LEU A 228 9.95 -2.02 -8.98
N PHE A 229 10.63 -2.08 -7.83
CA PHE A 229 11.86 -1.33 -7.60
C PHE A 229 13.02 -1.82 -8.47
N LEU A 230 13.17 -3.14 -8.62
CA LEU A 230 14.18 -3.75 -9.50
C LEU A 230 13.95 -3.36 -10.97
N TYR A 231 12.68 -3.37 -11.41
CA TYR A 231 12.33 -2.93 -12.75
C TYR A 231 12.61 -1.44 -12.96
N ALA A 232 12.37 -0.60 -11.95
CA ALA A 232 12.74 0.81 -12.00
C ALA A 232 14.26 0.99 -12.21
N GLY A 233 15.08 0.19 -11.53
CA GLY A 233 16.53 0.13 -11.76
C GLY A 233 16.87 -0.28 -13.19
N PHE A 234 16.26 -1.34 -13.71
CA PHE A 234 16.45 -1.76 -15.10
C PHE A 234 16.05 -0.65 -16.10
N TYR A 235 14.93 0.02 -15.87
CA TYR A 235 14.44 1.12 -16.70
C TYR A 235 15.41 2.32 -16.67
N PHE A 236 15.99 2.63 -15.51
CA PHE A 236 17.01 3.67 -15.36
C PHE A 236 18.22 3.45 -16.27
N PHE A 237 18.77 2.23 -16.29
CA PHE A 237 19.98 1.95 -17.08
C PHE A 237 19.71 1.74 -18.57
N THR A 238 18.51 1.33 -18.97
CA THR A 238 18.22 0.96 -20.37
C THR A 238 17.47 2.02 -21.17
N LYS A 239 16.66 2.85 -20.51
CA LYS A 239 15.78 3.83 -21.17
C LYS A 239 16.11 5.27 -20.82
N LEU A 240 16.60 5.54 -19.62
CA LEU A 240 16.87 6.90 -19.16
C LEU A 240 18.32 7.29 -19.46
N GLN A 241 18.50 8.43 -20.13
CA GLN A 241 19.82 9.04 -20.35
C GLN A 241 20.13 10.08 -19.26
N ILE A 242 19.99 9.70 -17.99
CA ILE A 242 20.27 10.59 -16.86
C ILE A 242 21.75 10.49 -16.50
N THR A 243 22.50 11.57 -16.75
CA THR A 243 23.94 11.65 -16.44
C THR A 243 24.24 12.29 -15.09
N LYS A 244 23.34 13.14 -14.59
CA LYS A 244 23.53 13.86 -13.32
C LYS A 244 23.21 12.98 -12.12
N LEU A 245 24.13 12.94 -11.15
CA LEU A 245 23.99 12.15 -9.92
C LEU A 245 22.76 12.54 -9.11
N VAL A 246 22.48 13.84 -8.94
CA VAL A 246 21.30 14.30 -8.18
C VAL A 246 20.00 13.85 -8.83
N SER A 247 19.90 13.92 -10.16
CA SER A 247 18.73 13.41 -10.89
C SER A 247 18.56 11.90 -10.75
N GLY A 248 19.66 11.14 -10.67
CA GLY A 248 19.63 9.71 -10.35
C GLY A 248 19.10 9.44 -8.94
N ILE A 249 19.56 10.18 -7.93
CA ILE A 249 19.06 10.06 -6.55
C ILE A 249 17.56 10.40 -6.48
N LEU A 250 17.12 11.45 -7.18
CA LEU A 250 15.71 11.81 -7.26
C LEU A 250 14.88 10.68 -7.88
N PHE A 251 15.34 10.09 -8.98
CA PHE A 251 14.68 8.96 -9.60
C PHE A 251 14.50 7.81 -8.61
N PHE A 252 15.59 7.31 -8.02
CA PHE A 252 15.51 6.19 -7.09
C PHE A 252 14.71 6.53 -5.82
N GLY A 253 14.77 7.78 -5.35
CA GLY A 253 13.98 8.24 -4.22
C GLY A 253 12.47 8.24 -4.47
N TYR A 254 12.03 8.77 -5.63
CA TYR A 254 10.62 8.71 -6.01
C TYR A 254 10.16 7.29 -6.30
N MET A 255 11.01 6.46 -6.90
CA MET A 255 10.69 5.05 -7.14
C MET A 255 10.65 4.25 -5.84
N LEU A 256 11.46 4.58 -4.84
CA LEU A 256 11.37 4.00 -3.50
C LEU A 256 10.04 4.37 -2.84
N LEU A 257 9.60 5.62 -2.95
CA LEU A 257 8.30 6.07 -2.44
C LEU A 257 7.13 5.35 -3.14
N ALA A 258 7.22 5.19 -4.46
CA ALA A 258 6.24 4.46 -5.25
C ALA A 258 6.18 2.97 -4.85
N SER A 259 7.33 2.30 -4.78
CA SER A 259 7.44 0.91 -4.31
C SER A 259 6.92 0.74 -2.88
N PHE A 260 7.24 1.64 -1.96
CA PHE A 260 6.73 1.59 -0.59
C PHE A 260 5.21 1.73 -0.53
N SER A 261 4.65 2.66 -1.31
CA SER A 261 3.20 2.85 -1.43
C SER A 261 2.53 1.62 -2.04
N PHE A 262 3.15 1.02 -3.04
CA PHE A 262 2.70 -0.21 -3.69
C PHE A 262 2.73 -1.38 -2.71
N PHE A 263 3.80 -1.55 -1.93
CA PHE A 263 3.95 -2.58 -0.90
C PHE A 263 2.83 -2.53 0.13
N VAL A 264 2.54 -1.33 0.66
CA VAL A 264 1.46 -1.14 1.64
C VAL A 264 0.09 -1.45 1.02
N LEU A 265 -0.12 -1.07 -0.25
CA LEU A 265 -1.36 -1.31 -0.97
C LEU A 265 -1.61 -2.81 -1.22
N THR A 266 -0.68 -3.47 -1.90
CA THR A 266 -0.81 -4.89 -2.28
C THR A 266 -0.79 -5.78 -1.06
N GLY A 267 0.07 -5.50 -0.08
CA GLY A 267 0.12 -6.20 1.20
C GLY A 267 -1.20 -6.13 1.97
N THR A 268 -1.83 -4.95 2.02
CA THR A 268 -3.14 -4.79 2.68
C THR A 268 -4.23 -5.58 1.96
N ILE A 269 -4.24 -5.58 0.62
CA ILE A 269 -5.20 -6.36 -0.17
C ILE A 269 -5.06 -7.86 0.15
N GLY A 270 -3.83 -8.39 0.11
CA GLY A 270 -3.58 -9.81 0.40
C GLY A 270 -3.95 -10.19 1.84
N PHE A 271 -3.59 -9.37 2.83
CA PHE A 271 -3.96 -9.61 4.23
C PHE A 271 -5.49 -9.62 4.42
N CYS A 272 -6.20 -8.63 3.86
CA CYS A 272 -7.66 -8.55 3.96
C CYS A 272 -8.35 -9.73 3.27
N ALA A 273 -7.83 -10.16 2.11
CA ALA A 273 -8.33 -11.33 1.39
C ALA A 273 -8.17 -12.61 2.21
N CYS A 274 -6.99 -12.85 2.79
CA CYS A 274 -6.75 -14.01 3.65
C CYS A 274 -7.58 -13.94 4.95
N LEU A 275 -7.77 -12.76 5.53
CA LEU A 275 -8.61 -12.58 6.70
C LEU A 275 -10.07 -12.92 6.41
N TRP A 276 -10.60 -12.50 5.25
CA TRP A 276 -11.93 -12.93 4.83
C TRP A 276 -11.95 -14.45 4.62
N PHE A 277 -11.05 -14.98 3.80
CA PHE A 277 -11.01 -16.39 3.44
C PHE A 277 -10.94 -17.30 4.67
N THR A 278 -10.02 -17.03 5.60
CA THR A 278 -9.88 -17.81 6.83
C THR A 278 -11.15 -17.76 7.69
N ARG A 279 -11.79 -16.61 7.80
CA ARG A 279 -13.07 -16.51 8.53
C ARG A 279 -14.16 -17.34 7.86
N LEU A 280 -14.23 -17.35 6.54
CA LEU A 280 -15.23 -18.07 5.76
C LEU A 280 -15.07 -19.60 5.91
N ILE A 281 -13.85 -20.12 5.76
CA ILE A 281 -13.59 -21.56 5.89
C ILE A 281 -13.88 -22.03 7.31
N TYR A 282 -13.43 -21.30 8.34
CA TYR A 282 -13.64 -21.70 9.73
C TYR A 282 -15.08 -21.49 10.20
N SER A 283 -15.83 -20.55 9.62
CA SER A 283 -17.28 -20.43 9.91
C SER A 283 -18.10 -21.58 9.32
N SER A 284 -17.57 -22.25 8.29
CA SER A 284 -18.26 -23.37 7.62
C SER A 284 -17.98 -24.71 8.29
N VAL A 285 -17.01 -24.78 9.20
CA VAL A 285 -16.72 -25.98 9.98
C VAL A 285 -17.84 -26.18 10.98
N LYS A 286 -18.71 -27.16 10.72
CA LYS A 286 -19.69 -27.63 11.70
C LYS A 286 -18.94 -28.24 12.87
N ILE A 287 -19.08 -27.64 14.04
CA ILE A 287 -18.63 -28.21 15.30
C ILE A 287 -19.77 -29.13 15.75
N ASP A 288 -19.68 -30.42 15.39
CA ASP A 288 -20.45 -31.46 16.06
C ASP A 288 -19.83 -31.74 17.45
#